data_AF-A0A529KJ39-F1
#
_entry.id   AF-A0A529KJ39-F1
#
_cell.length_a   1.000
_cell.length_b   1.000
_cell.length_c   1.000
_cell.angle_alpha   90.00
_cell.angle_beta   90.00
_cell.angle_gamma   90.00
#
_symmetry.space_group_name_H-M   'P 1'
#
loop_
_entity.id
_entity.type
_entity.pdbx_description
1 polymer ?
#
loop_
_entity_poly.entity_id
_entity_poly.type
_entity_poly.pdbx_seq_one_letter_code
_entity_poly.pdbx_strand_id
1 'polypeptide(L)' 'MKNLWNDGDAEKLVADYATKGVARDLALRVYTTRLLGGEPRLVLHGGGNTSCKTRATDLVGDEWDVLCVKGSGWDM' A
#
# COMPACT_ATOMS: atom_id res chain seq x y z
N MET A 1 21.98 -2.53 -5.89
CA MET A 1 20.63 -1.96 -5.79
C MET A 1 20.59 -1.06 -4.56
N LYS A 2 19.88 0.08 -4.59
CA LYS A 2 19.80 1.03 -3.47
C LYS A 2 18.44 0.88 -2.77
N ASN A 3 18.42 0.87 -1.44
CA ASN A 3 17.17 0.97 -0.68
C ASN A 3 16.66 2.42 -0.73
N LEU A 4 15.41 2.62 -1.14
CA LEU A 4 14.77 3.93 -1.27
C LEU A 4 13.79 4.25 -0.12
N TRP A 5 13.67 3.38 0.88
CA TRP A 5 12.86 3.63 2.06
C TRP A 5 13.35 4.88 2.81
N ASN A 6 12.40 5.73 3.21
CA ASN A 6 12.63 6.89 4.06
C ASN A 6 11.52 6.98 5.11
N ASP A 7 11.89 6.94 6.39
CA ASP A 7 10.92 6.96 7.49
C ASP A 7 10.08 8.25 7.50
N GLY A 8 10.70 9.40 7.22
CA GLY A 8 9.99 10.69 7.21
C GLY A 8 8.91 10.75 6.14
N ASP A 9 9.18 10.24 4.94
CA ASP A 9 8.20 10.22 3.85
C ASP A 9 7.13 9.14 4.07
N ALA A 10 7.50 8.00 4.67
CA ALA A 10 6.55 6.98 5.08
C ALA A 10 5.56 7.54 6.12
N GLU A 11 6.05 8.22 7.16
CA GLU A 11 5.21 8.82 8.20
C GLU A 11 4.30 9.93 7.67
N LYS A 12 4.81 10.79 6.77
CA LYS A 12 3.97 11.80 6.11
C LYS A 12 2.81 11.15 5.35
N LEU A 13 3.10 10.11 4.56
CA LEU A 13 2.07 9.42 3.79
C LEU A 13 1.06 8.73 4.71
N VAL A 14 1.51 8.11 5.82
CA VAL A 14 0.60 7.55 6.84
C VAL A 14 -0.31 8.64 7.42
N ALA A 15 0.25 9.78 7.80
CA ALA A 15 -0.54 10.89 8.36
C ALA A 15 -1.57 11.41 7.35
N ASP A 16 -1.18 11.60 6.09
CA ASP A 16 -2.08 12.05 5.01
C ASP A 16 -3.23 11.06 4.78
N TYR A 17 -2.93 9.76 4.77
CA TYR A 17 -3.94 8.71 4.54
C TYR A 17 -4.83 8.49 5.77
N ALA A 18 -4.35 8.74 6.98
CA ALA A 18 -5.15 8.71 8.19
C ALA A 18 -6.29 9.75 8.13
N THR A 19 -6.06 10.92 7.54
CA THR A 19 -7.14 11.93 7.33
C THR A 19 -8.26 11.44 6.42
N LYS A 20 -8.03 10.37 5.65
CA LYS A 20 -8.98 9.71 4.74
C LYS A 20 -9.54 8.41 5.32
N GLY A 21 -9.27 8.12 6.59
CA GLY A 21 -9.71 6.89 7.24
C GLY A 21 -8.97 5.63 6.80
N VAL A 22 -7.80 5.75 6.16
CA VAL A 22 -6.99 4.60 5.76
C VAL A 22 -6.04 4.21 6.87
N ALA A 23 -6.05 2.93 7.24
CA ALA A 23 -5.18 2.38 8.27
C ALA A 23 -3.69 2.45 7.89
N ARG A 24 -2.84 2.54 8.91
CA ARG A 24 -1.38 2.72 8.78
C ARG A 24 -0.72 1.63 7.92
N ASP A 25 -1.06 0.38 8.18
CA ASP A 25 -0.54 -0.78 7.46
C ASP A 25 -0.84 -0.72 5.95
N LEU A 26 -2.06 -0.34 5.59
CA LEU A 26 -2.47 -0.17 4.20
C LEU A 26 -1.78 1.05 3.56
N ALA A 27 -1.65 2.16 4.29
CA ALA A 27 -0.90 3.34 3.84
C ALA A 27 0.58 3.02 3.57
N LEU A 28 1.24 2.29 4.48
CA LEU A 28 2.61 1.81 4.29
C LEU A 28 2.71 0.84 3.10
N ARG A 29 1.67 0.02 2.85
CA ARG A 29 1.65 -0.84 1.67
C ARG A 29 1.60 -0.04 0.38
N VAL A 30 0.80 1.02 0.33
CA VAL A 30 0.80 1.96 -0.80
C VAL A 30 2.16 2.62 -0.97
N TYR A 31 2.81 3.06 0.11
CA TYR A 31 4.15 3.64 0.06
C TYR A 31 5.17 2.69 -0.56
N THR A 32 5.26 1.45 -0.07
CA THR A 32 6.19 0.45 -0.63
C THR A 32 5.87 0.06 -2.07
N THR A 33 4.58 0.05 -2.44
CA THR A 33 4.15 -0.20 -3.83
C THR A 33 4.77 0.83 -4.76
N ARG A 34 4.62 2.12 -4.41
CA ARG A 34 5.20 3.25 -5.17
C ARG A 34 6.72 3.21 -5.25
N LEU A 35 7.40 2.80 -4.17
CA LEU A 35 8.87 2.65 -4.19
C LEU A 35 9.33 1.55 -5.16
N LEU A 36 8.60 0.44 -5.21
CA LEU A 36 8.90 -0.68 -6.10
C LEU A 36 8.55 -0.33 -7.56
N GLY A 37 7.39 0.26 -7.79
CA GLY A 37 6.93 0.70 -9.10
C GLY A 37 7.76 1.81 -9.73
N GLY A 38 8.30 2.70 -8.89
CA GLY A 38 9.22 3.75 -9.31
C GLY A 38 10.63 3.26 -9.70
N GLU A 39 10.92 1.95 -9.57
CA GLU A 39 12.20 1.35 -9.97
C GLU A 39 12.00 0.47 -11.23
N PRO A 40 12.34 0.96 -12.43
CA PRO A 40 12.12 0.23 -13.69
C PRO A 40 12.86 -1.11 -13.78
N ARG A 41 13.90 -1.34 -12.96
CA ARG A 41 14.60 -2.63 -12.90
C ARG A 41 13.85 -3.69 -12.09
N LEU A 42 12.88 -3.28 -11.26
CA LEU A 42 12.06 -4.17 -10.44
C LEU A 42 10.69 -4.41 -11.06
N VAL A 43 10.10 -3.37 -11.64
CA VAL A 43 8.78 -3.43 -12.27
C VAL A 43 8.88 -2.95 -13.72
N LEU A 44 8.57 -3.85 -14.65
CA LEU A 44 8.52 -3.56 -16.08
C LEU A 44 7.06 -3.32 -16.51
N HIS A 45 6.84 -2.27 -17.30
CA HIS A 45 5.54 -1.97 -17.91
C HIS A 45 4.38 -1.83 -16.90
N GLY A 46 4.63 -1.25 -15.72
CA GLY A 46 3.59 -0.98 -14.72
C GLY A 46 3.02 -2.22 -14.01
N GLY A 47 3.60 -3.40 -14.26
CA GLY A 47 3.13 -4.67 -13.69
C GLY A 47 3.37 -4.84 -12.19
N GLY A 48 3.22 -6.08 -11.72
CA GLY A 48 3.47 -6.44 -10.32
C GLY A 48 2.24 -6.33 -9.42
N ASN A 49 2.40 -6.82 -8.19
CA ASN A 49 1.34 -6.79 -7.18
C ASN A 49 1.91 -6.62 -5.76
N THR A 50 1.08 -6.07 -4.88
CA THR A 50 1.35 -5.98 -3.43
C THR A 50 0.08 -6.30 -2.66
N SER A 51 0.26 -6.80 -1.44
CA SER A 51 -0.85 -7.10 -0.56
C SER A 51 -0.55 -6.80 0.90
N CYS A 52 -1.58 -6.52 1.69
CA CYS A 52 -1.52 -6.34 3.14
C CYS A 52 -2.60 -7.19 3.81
N LYS A 53 -2.23 -7.97 4.82
CA LYS A 53 -3.20 -8.64 5.69
C LYS A 53 -3.65 -7.65 6.76
N THR A 54 -4.95 -7.52 6.97
CA THR A 54 -5.53 -6.61 7.97
C THR A 54 -6.92 -7.09 8.38
N ARG A 55 -7.58 -6.35 9.27
CA ARG A 55 -8.99 -6.57 9.62
C ARG A 55 -9.87 -5.50 8.98
N ALA A 56 -11.02 -5.90 8.47
CA ALA A 56 -12.01 -4.98 7.92
C ALA A 56 -13.41 -5.31 8.46
N THR A 57 -14.19 -4.27 8.72
CA THR A 57 -15.61 -4.38 9.04
C THR A 57 -16.42 -4.43 7.76
N ASP A 58 -17.31 -5.42 7.65
CA ASP A 58 -18.21 -5.53 6.51
C ASP A 58 -19.44 -4.59 6.61
N LEU A 59 -20.39 -4.75 5.69
CA LEU A 59 -21.58 -3.89 5.61
C LEU A 59 -22.59 -4.11 6.75
N VAL A 60 -22.51 -5.24 7.47
CA VAL A 60 -23.42 -5.57 8.58
C VAL A 60 -22.75 -5.39 9.96
N GLY A 61 -21.46 -5.04 9.98
CA GLY A 61 -20.73 -4.70 11.19
C GLY A 61 -19.79 -5.79 11.70
N ASP A 62 -19.67 -6.92 10.99
CA ASP A 62 -18.79 -8.01 11.39
C ASP A 62 -17.35 -7.74 10.96
N GLU A 63 -16.39 -8.11 11.81
CA GLU A 63 -14.96 -8.01 11.52
C GLU A 63 -14.39 -9.29 10.92
N TRP A 64 -13.59 -9.14 9.87
CA TRP A 64 -12.98 -10.25 9.14
C TRP A 64 -11.49 -10.03 8.90
N ASP A 65 -10.71 -11.10 8.95
CA ASP A 65 -9.35 -11.11 8.42
C ASP A 65 -9.41 -11.05 6.89
N VAL A 66 -8.80 -10.01 6.31
CA VAL A 66 -8.81 -9.76 4.86
C VAL A 66 -7.40 -9.62 4.31
N LEU A 67 -7.27 -9.87 3.01
CA LEU A 67 -6.07 -9.57 2.23
C LEU A 67 -6.40 -8.44 1.26
N CYS A 68 -5.94 -7.23 1.56
CA CYS A 68 -6.04 -6.10 0.64
C CYS A 68 -4.99 -6.28 -0.46
N VAL A 69 -5.41 -6.48 -1.70
CA VAL A 69 -4.55 -6.64 -2.88
C VAL A 69 -4.68 -5.40 -3.76
N LYS A 70 -3.57 -4.93 -4.37
CA LYS A 70 -3.63 -3.83 -5.36
C LYS A 70 -4.62 -4.19 -6.47
N GLY A 71 -5.59 -3.30 -6.71
CA GLY A 71 -6.58 -3.48 -7.77
C GLY A 71 -5.97 -3.54 -9.18
N SER A 72 -6.65 -4.20 -10.10
CA SER A 72 -6.31 -4.18 -11.53
C SER A 72 -6.46 -2.79 -12.15
N GLY A 73 -5.72 -2.51 -13.23
CA GLY A 73 -5.82 -1.24 -13.96
C GLY A 73 -5.04 -0.07 -13.35
N TRP A 74 -4.22 -0.34 -12.33
CA TRP A 74 -3.32 0.61 -11.70
C TRP A 74 -1.89 0.11 -11.78
N ASP A 75 -0.95 0.97 -12.13
CA ASP A 75 0.46 0.62 -12.06
C ASP A 75 0.93 0.55 -10.61
N MET A 76 1.97 -0.24 -10.35
CA MET A 76 2.71 -0.14 -9.09
C MET A 76 3.52 1.14 -9.03
#